data_AF-A0A3N4MU25-F1
#
_entry.id   AF-A0A3N4MU25-F1
#
_cell.length_a   1.000
_cell.length_b   1.000
_cell.length_c   1.000
_cell.angle_alpha   90.00
_cell.angle_beta   90.00
_cell.angle_gamma   90.00
#
_symmetry.space_group_name_H-M   'P 1'
#
loop_
_entity.id
_entity.type
_entity.pdbx_description
1 polymer ?
#
loop_
_entity_poly.entity_id
_entity_poly.type
_entity_poly.pdbx_seq_one_letter_code
_entity_poly.pdbx_strand_id
1 'polypeptide(L)'
;MKIKWLISFFLLCIITKARAQSEFPKGWIFPLEMGQGVVTNFHSDPDLFLATLAFSPQVTVVPGRLRLGLSGGGAFYNKRIYGTGGGRVSLMISKGPKVMESTVLNAQLVGEFLFGTKDQRLVGGGFATEIGHMATISMKAHRDYVWNNWWFSGSLGIHLFKKKAPKLPEL
;
A
#
# COMPACT_ATOMS: atom_id res chain seq x y z
N MET A 1 1.77 -30.74 -38.78
CA MET A 1 2.69 -29.61 -39.06
C MET A 1 2.24 -28.26 -38.44
N LYS A 2 1.49 -28.21 -37.33
CA LYS A 2 0.84 -26.95 -36.84
C LYS A 2 1.19 -26.50 -35.41
N ILE A 3 1.84 -27.33 -34.60
CA ILE A 3 2.10 -27.03 -33.16
C ILE A 3 3.37 -26.20 -32.92
N LYS A 4 4.41 -26.37 -33.75
CA LYS A 4 5.68 -25.64 -33.59
C LYS A 4 5.56 -24.14 -33.85
N TRP A 5 4.64 -23.73 -34.74
CA TRP A 5 4.40 -22.33 -35.06
C TRP A 5 3.62 -21.59 -33.96
N LEU A 6 2.71 -22.29 -33.27
CA LEU A 6 1.95 -21.73 -32.15
C LEU A 6 2.84 -21.46 -30.94
N ILE A 7 3.78 -22.37 -30.65
CA ILE A 7 4.76 -22.20 -29.56
C ILE A 7 5.73 -21.05 -29.88
N SER A 8 6.15 -20.92 -31.14
CA SER A 8 7.03 -19.81 -31.56
C SER A 8 6.32 -18.45 -31.49
N PHE A 9 5.03 -18.38 -31.79
CA PHE A 9 4.24 -17.15 -31.64
C PHE A 9 4.01 -16.79 -30.16
N PHE A 10 3.79 -17.80 -29.31
CA PHE A 10 3.67 -17.60 -27.86
C PHE A 10 5.00 -17.16 -27.23
N LEU A 11 6.14 -17.68 -27.70
CA LEU A 11 7.47 -17.21 -27.26
C LEU A 11 7.78 -15.77 -27.75
N LEU A 12 7.32 -15.38 -28.93
CA LEU A 12 7.54 -14.03 -29.46
C LEU A 12 6.74 -12.96 -28.71
N CYS A 13 5.56 -13.30 -28.20
CA CYS A 13 4.75 -12.40 -27.36
C CYS A 13 5.33 -12.16 -25.95
N ILE A 14 6.27 -12.99 -25.48
CA ILE A 14 6.88 -12.83 -24.15
C ILE A 14 8.00 -11.78 -24.15
N ILE A 15 8.60 -11.49 -25.31
CA ILE A 15 9.83 -10.69 -25.38
C ILE A 15 9.57 -9.17 -25.41
N THR A 16 8.35 -8.70 -25.68
CA THR A 16 8.06 -7.26 -25.89
C THR A 16 7.60 -6.46 -24.67
N LYS A 17 7.66 -7.01 -23.44
CA LYS A 17 7.16 -6.31 -22.22
C LYS A 17 8.23 -5.71 -21.29
N ALA A 18 9.46 -5.47 -21.74
CA ALA A 18 10.55 -5.18 -20.79
C ALA A 18 11.38 -3.93 -21.08
N ARG A 19 10.78 -2.74 -21.21
CA ARG A 19 11.44 -1.45 -20.87
C ARG A 19 10.46 -0.35 -20.40
N ALA A 20 9.50 -0.71 -19.56
CA ALA A 20 8.85 0.29 -18.70
C ALA A 20 9.57 0.27 -17.35
N GLN A 21 10.24 1.36 -17.00
CA GLN A 21 10.78 1.61 -15.65
C GLN A 21 9.75 1.13 -14.61
N SER A 22 10.12 0.13 -13.82
CA SER A 22 9.21 -0.51 -12.87
C SER A 22 8.83 0.53 -11.81
N GLU A 23 7.57 0.99 -11.84
CA GLU A 23 7.00 2.04 -10.98
C GLU A 23 6.93 1.63 -9.50
N PHE A 24 7.06 0.33 -9.22
CA PHE A 24 7.65 -0.15 -7.99
C PHE A 24 9.13 -0.44 -8.22
N PRO A 25 10.03 0.54 -8.04
CA PRO A 25 11.44 0.30 -8.20
C PRO A 25 11.86 -0.73 -7.14
N LYS A 26 12.64 -1.73 -7.56
CA LYS A 26 13.20 -2.73 -6.65
C LYS A 26 13.80 -2.05 -5.40
N GLY A 27 13.60 -2.67 -4.25
CA GLY A 27 14.09 -2.18 -2.97
C GLY A 27 12.98 -1.67 -2.04
N TRP A 28 13.41 -0.90 -1.05
CA TRP A 28 12.61 -0.51 0.10
C TRP A 28 11.88 0.82 -0.13
N ILE A 29 10.71 0.93 0.51
CA ILE A 29 9.96 2.16 0.71
C ILE A 29 9.56 2.28 2.18
N PHE A 30 9.43 3.52 2.65
CA PHE A 30 9.20 3.83 4.05
C PHE A 30 8.11 4.91 4.17
N PRO A 31 6.86 4.56 3.86
CA PRO A 31 5.73 5.46 4.02
C PRO A 31 5.44 5.69 5.51
N LEU A 32 5.29 6.96 5.87
CA LEU A 32 4.69 7.41 7.12
C LEU A 32 3.31 7.98 6.78
N GLU A 33 2.25 7.28 7.17
CA GLU A 33 0.84 7.57 6.91
C GLU A 33 0.20 8.19 8.15
N MET A 34 -0.41 9.37 8.01
CA MET A 34 -1.27 9.99 9.01
C MET A 34 -2.70 9.96 8.49
N GLY A 35 -3.63 9.45 9.29
CA GLY A 35 -5.01 9.26 8.86
C GLY A 35 -6.05 9.64 9.90
N GLN A 36 -7.25 9.87 9.41
CA GLN A 36 -8.44 10.14 10.21
C GLN A 36 -9.60 9.29 9.73
N GLY A 37 -10.58 9.03 10.60
CA GLY A 37 -11.61 8.06 10.31
C GLY A 37 -12.64 7.89 11.41
N VAL A 38 -13.34 6.77 11.34
CA VAL A 38 -14.37 6.39 12.32
C VAL A 38 -14.22 4.92 12.73
N VAL A 39 -14.56 4.63 13.98
CA VAL A 39 -14.78 3.29 14.51
C VAL A 39 -16.28 3.11 14.77
N THR A 40 -16.90 2.10 14.16
CA THR A 40 -18.34 1.84 14.27
C THR A 40 -18.65 0.36 14.47
N ASN A 41 -19.72 0.04 15.20
CA ASN A 41 -20.22 -1.33 15.39
C ASN A 41 -21.44 -1.64 14.50
N PHE A 42 -21.95 -0.65 13.73
CA PHE A 42 -23.21 -0.69 12.93
C PHE A 42 -24.50 -1.09 13.67
N HIS A 43 -24.42 -1.68 14.86
CA HIS A 43 -25.57 -2.28 15.54
C HIS A 43 -26.00 -1.56 16.81
N SER A 44 -25.12 -0.84 17.53
CA SER A 44 -25.49 -0.35 18.89
C SER A 44 -24.69 0.82 19.48
N ASP A 45 -23.52 1.18 18.94
CA ASP A 45 -22.61 2.15 19.57
C ASP A 45 -22.46 3.43 18.74
N PRO A 46 -22.23 4.59 19.39
CA PRO A 46 -21.93 5.83 18.67
C PRO A 46 -20.62 5.71 17.90
N ASP A 47 -20.60 6.26 16.68
CA ASP A 47 -19.40 6.32 15.85
C ASP A 47 -18.30 7.13 16.55
N LEU A 48 -17.15 6.51 16.77
CA LEU A 48 -16.02 7.13 17.44
C LEU A 48 -15.05 7.70 16.41
N PHE A 49 -14.60 8.93 16.61
CA PHE A 49 -13.52 9.49 15.80
C PHE A 49 -12.22 8.70 15.99
N LEU A 50 -11.55 8.41 14.87
CA LEU A 50 -10.29 7.69 14.79
C LEU A 50 -9.22 8.61 14.21
N ALA A 51 -8.11 8.80 14.91
CA ALA A 51 -6.88 9.36 14.37
C ALA A 51 -5.79 8.28 14.36
N THR A 52 -4.98 8.23 13.30
CA THR A 52 -3.95 7.20 13.12
C THR A 52 -2.64 7.81 12.65
N LEU A 53 -1.54 7.22 13.11
CA LEU A 53 -0.20 7.47 12.59
C LEU A 53 0.49 6.12 12.43
N ALA A 54 0.83 5.75 11.21
CA ALA A 54 1.39 4.44 10.87
C ALA A 54 2.66 4.58 10.02
N PHE A 55 3.68 3.83 10.38
CA PHE A 55 4.90 3.65 9.61
C PHE A 55 4.90 2.26 8.99
N SER A 56 4.99 2.17 7.67
CA SER A 56 4.78 0.90 6.95
C SER A 56 5.95 0.53 6.02
N PRO A 57 7.13 0.17 6.56
CA PRO A 57 8.28 -0.23 5.76
C PRO A 57 7.94 -1.44 4.88
N GLN A 58 8.16 -1.31 3.58
CA GLN A 58 7.84 -2.34 2.59
C GLN A 58 9.00 -2.56 1.63
N VAL A 59 9.15 -3.80 1.18
CA VAL A 59 10.09 -4.21 0.15
C VAL A 59 9.32 -4.71 -1.09
N THR A 60 9.76 -4.27 -2.26
CA THR A 60 9.23 -4.77 -3.53
C THR A 60 9.73 -6.19 -3.77
N VAL A 61 8.83 -7.17 -3.72
CA VAL A 61 9.12 -8.59 -3.93
C VAL A 61 8.99 -8.94 -5.40
N VAL A 62 7.91 -8.50 -6.05
CA VAL A 62 7.71 -8.65 -7.49
C VAL A 62 7.72 -7.25 -8.11
N PRO A 63 8.77 -6.88 -8.87
CA PRO A 63 8.87 -5.59 -9.53
C PRO A 63 7.60 -5.25 -10.32
N GLY A 64 7.01 -4.09 -10.03
CA GLY A 64 5.82 -3.57 -10.71
C GLY A 64 4.51 -4.29 -10.37
N ARG A 65 4.48 -5.16 -9.36
CA ARG A 65 3.27 -5.88 -8.95
C ARG A 65 3.06 -5.94 -7.44
N LEU A 66 4.04 -6.43 -6.68
CA LEU A 66 3.81 -6.84 -5.30
C LEU A 66 4.88 -6.29 -4.35
N ARG A 67 4.41 -5.72 -3.24
CA ARG A 67 5.22 -5.34 -2.09
C ARG A 67 4.73 -6.08 -0.86
N LEU A 68 5.69 -6.51 -0.04
CA LEU A 68 5.44 -7.06 1.29
C LEU A 68 6.14 -6.18 2.31
N GLY A 69 5.58 -6.07 3.50
CA GLY A 69 6.19 -5.27 4.54
C GLY A 69 5.54 -5.45 5.88
N LEU A 70 5.96 -4.59 6.78
CA LEU A 70 5.37 -4.45 8.10
C LEU A 70 4.64 -3.13 8.15
N SER A 71 3.65 -3.04 9.02
CA SER A 71 3.00 -1.79 9.40
C SER A 71 2.97 -1.71 10.91
N GLY A 72 3.27 -0.53 11.46
CA GLY A 72 3.22 -0.29 12.90
C GLY A 72 2.89 1.16 13.18
N GLY A 73 2.12 1.42 14.22
CA GLY A 73 1.61 2.76 14.46
C GLY A 73 0.78 2.91 15.71
N GLY A 74 0.30 4.13 15.92
CA GLY A 74 -0.64 4.49 16.96
C GLY A 74 -2.01 4.83 16.37
N ALA A 75 -3.06 4.45 17.09
CA ALA A 75 -4.42 4.88 16.84
C ALA A 75 -4.97 5.56 18.10
N PHE A 76 -5.59 6.73 17.95
CA PHE A 76 -6.29 7.43 19.00
C PHE A 76 -7.79 7.41 18.71
N TYR A 77 -8.54 6.79 19.61
CA TYR A 77 -10.01 6.78 19.59
C TYR A 77 -10.51 6.51 21.02
N ASN A 78 -11.74 6.90 21.32
CA ASN A 78 -12.32 6.79 22.67
C ASN A 78 -11.39 7.36 23.78
N LYS A 79 -10.75 8.51 23.50
CA LYS A 79 -9.81 9.20 24.41
C LYS A 79 -8.61 8.35 24.87
N ARG A 80 -8.25 7.31 24.13
CA ARG A 80 -7.16 6.38 24.46
C ARG A 80 -6.26 6.17 23.25
N ILE A 81 -4.97 6.00 23.52
CA ILE A 81 -3.97 5.64 22.51
C ILE A 81 -3.82 4.12 22.51
N TYR A 82 -3.79 3.54 21.32
CA TYR A 82 -3.59 2.13 21.06
C TYR A 82 -2.41 1.96 20.12
N GLY A 83 -1.50 1.05 20.46
CA GLY A 83 -0.47 0.62 19.52
C GLY A 83 -1.03 -0.44 18.60
N THR A 84 -0.62 -0.43 17.33
CA THR A 84 -0.94 -1.47 16.34
C THR A 84 0.32 -1.84 15.57
N GLY A 85 0.44 -3.11 15.17
CA GLY A 85 1.58 -3.61 14.43
C GLY A 85 1.33 -4.97 13.78
N GLY A 86 1.84 -5.19 12.58
CA GLY A 86 1.71 -6.48 11.90
C GLY A 86 2.15 -6.44 10.43
N GLY A 87 1.59 -7.36 9.64
CA GLY A 87 1.96 -7.55 8.25
C GLY A 87 1.16 -6.66 7.29
N ARG A 88 1.82 -6.20 6.22
CA ARG A 88 1.19 -5.47 5.11
C ARG A 88 1.58 -6.07 3.76
N VAL A 89 0.62 -6.15 2.86
CA VAL A 89 0.79 -6.53 1.46
C VAL A 89 0.21 -5.42 0.60
N SER A 90 0.94 -5.00 -0.43
CA SER A 90 0.44 -4.00 -1.39
C SER A 90 0.59 -4.55 -2.82
N LEU A 91 -0.52 -4.64 -3.54
CA LEU A 91 -0.63 -5.13 -4.90
C LEU A 91 -0.96 -3.96 -5.84
N MET A 92 -0.15 -3.75 -6.88
CA MET A 92 -0.42 -2.74 -7.89
C MET A 92 -1.61 -3.17 -8.77
N ILE A 93 -2.63 -2.31 -8.85
CA ILE A 93 -3.81 -2.54 -9.71
C ILE A 93 -3.68 -1.78 -11.02
N SER A 94 -3.32 -0.49 -10.96
CA SER A 94 -3.29 0.37 -12.14
C SER A 94 -2.12 1.34 -12.12
N LYS A 95 -1.64 1.63 -13.33
CA LYS A 95 -0.56 2.57 -13.61
C LYS A 95 -1.18 3.86 -14.13
N GLY A 96 -0.87 4.99 -13.52
CA GLY A 96 -1.34 6.29 -13.98
C GLY A 96 -0.61 6.76 -15.22
N PRO A 97 -1.06 7.88 -15.80
CA PRO A 97 -0.40 8.49 -16.94
C PRO A 97 1.04 8.90 -16.57
N LYS A 98 1.97 8.66 -17.49
CA LYS A 98 3.35 9.12 -17.39
C LYS A 98 3.39 10.57 -17.86
N VAL A 99 3.81 11.49 -16.99
CA VAL A 99 4.10 12.87 -17.37
C VAL A 99 5.57 13.12 -17.03
N MET A 100 6.39 13.49 -18.02
CA MET A 100 7.81 13.79 -17.83
C MET A 100 8.59 12.63 -17.14
N GLU A 101 8.48 11.41 -17.71
CA GLU A 101 9.17 10.17 -17.24
C GLU A 101 8.84 9.66 -15.83
N SER A 102 8.07 10.41 -15.04
CA SER A 102 7.60 10.01 -13.72
C SER A 102 6.12 9.63 -13.78
N THR A 103 5.76 8.49 -13.22
CA THR A 103 4.36 8.08 -13.12
C THR A 103 3.70 8.84 -11.99
N VAL A 104 2.73 9.67 -12.33
CA VAL A 104 2.19 10.67 -11.40
C VAL A 104 1.25 10.04 -10.39
N LEU A 105 0.59 8.92 -10.72
CA LEU A 105 -0.43 8.29 -9.86
C LEU A 105 -0.39 6.75 -10.00
N ASN A 106 -0.01 6.03 -8.94
CA ASN A 106 -0.03 4.56 -8.94
C ASN A 106 -1.10 4.04 -8.00
N ALA A 107 -2.08 3.29 -8.51
CA ALA A 107 -3.15 2.72 -7.68
C ALA A 107 -2.80 1.30 -7.20
N GLN A 108 -3.06 1.05 -5.93
CA GLN A 108 -2.69 -0.18 -5.23
C GLN A 108 -3.84 -0.68 -4.37
N LEU A 109 -3.97 -1.99 -4.27
CA LEU A 109 -4.73 -2.68 -3.26
C LEU A 109 -3.81 -2.97 -2.07
N VAL A 110 -4.26 -2.67 -0.87
CA VAL A 110 -3.52 -2.91 0.37
C VAL A 110 -4.28 -3.94 1.18
N GLY A 111 -3.56 -4.92 1.73
CA GLY A 111 -4.06 -5.85 2.75
C GLY A 111 -3.19 -5.77 3.99
N GLU A 112 -3.80 -5.74 5.17
CA GLU A 112 -3.12 -5.59 6.46
C GLU A 112 -3.71 -6.56 7.48
N PHE A 113 -2.82 -7.12 8.29
CA PHE A 113 -3.16 -7.91 9.46
C PHE A 113 -2.36 -7.38 10.64
N LEU A 114 -3.05 -6.71 11.56
CA LEU A 114 -2.44 -5.95 12.64
C LEU A 114 -2.89 -6.49 13.99
N PHE A 115 -1.94 -6.65 14.89
CA PHE A 115 -2.16 -6.88 16.30
C PHE A 115 -2.02 -5.55 17.03
N GLY A 116 -2.91 -5.29 17.97
CA GLY A 116 -2.90 -4.07 18.76
C GLY A 116 -2.80 -4.34 20.26
N THR A 117 -2.57 -3.27 20.99
CA THR A 117 -2.61 -3.28 22.46
C THR A 117 -4.01 -3.62 22.98
N LYS A 118 -4.09 -4.24 24.17
CA LYS A 118 -5.35 -4.69 24.79
C LYS A 118 -6.11 -5.73 23.97
N ASP A 119 -5.37 -6.70 23.44
CA ASP A 119 -5.89 -7.81 22.63
C ASP A 119 -6.63 -7.38 21.37
N GLN A 120 -6.47 -6.12 20.93
CA GLN A 120 -7.02 -5.66 19.68
C GLN A 120 -6.42 -6.45 18.53
N ARG A 121 -7.26 -6.89 17.59
CA ARG A 121 -6.77 -7.58 16.40
C ARG A 121 -7.58 -7.15 15.19
N LEU A 122 -6.88 -6.59 14.21
CA LEU A 122 -7.43 -5.91 13.05
C LEU A 122 -7.04 -6.69 11.79
N VAL A 123 -8.00 -7.01 10.95
CA VAL A 123 -7.76 -7.55 9.61
C VAL A 123 -8.51 -6.71 8.60
N GLY A 124 -7.86 -6.35 7.51
CA GLY A 124 -8.50 -5.50 6.53
C GLY A 124 -7.58 -5.07 5.42
N GLY A 125 -7.95 -3.96 4.80
CA GLY A 125 -7.28 -3.49 3.61
C GLY A 125 -8.02 -2.33 2.98
N GLY A 126 -7.60 -1.95 1.79
CA GLY A 126 -8.25 -0.91 1.03
C GLY A 126 -7.43 -0.49 -0.17
N PHE A 127 -7.57 0.77 -0.56
CA PHE A 127 -6.93 1.31 -1.75
C PHE A 127 -5.92 2.38 -1.36
N ALA A 128 -4.76 2.37 -2.02
CA ALA A 128 -3.76 3.40 -1.88
C ALA A 128 -3.32 3.91 -3.25
N THR A 129 -3.18 5.21 -3.38
CA THR A 129 -2.66 5.88 -4.57
C THR A 129 -1.36 6.58 -4.21
N GLU A 130 -0.27 6.19 -4.86
CA GLU A 130 1.04 6.85 -4.72
C GLU A 130 1.19 7.97 -5.75
N ILE A 131 1.52 9.17 -5.27
CA ILE A 131 1.83 10.34 -6.10
C ILE A 131 3.35 10.41 -6.24
N GLY A 132 3.86 9.83 -7.34
CA GLY A 132 5.29 9.70 -7.60
C GLY A 132 6.04 8.94 -6.49
N HIS A 133 7.13 9.51 -5.98
CA HIS A 133 7.90 8.97 -4.86
C HIS A 133 7.76 9.79 -3.56
N MET A 134 6.77 10.68 -3.51
CA MET A 134 6.67 11.68 -2.44
C MET A 134 5.54 11.36 -1.48
N ALA A 135 4.32 11.17 -2.00
CA ALA A 135 3.13 11.09 -1.19
C ALA A 135 2.29 9.86 -1.52
N THR A 136 1.49 9.43 -0.57
CA THR A 136 0.48 8.37 -0.71
C THR A 136 -0.84 8.88 -0.17
N ILE A 137 -1.94 8.58 -0.83
CA ILE A 137 -3.29 8.79 -0.31
C ILE A 137 -3.90 7.41 -0.18
N SER A 138 -4.48 7.06 0.97
CA SER A 138 -5.11 5.75 1.12
C SER A 138 -6.45 5.81 1.85
N MET A 139 -7.32 4.89 1.50
CA MET A 139 -8.58 4.62 2.18
C MET A 139 -8.56 3.16 2.61
N LYS A 140 -8.78 2.89 3.89
CA LYS A 140 -8.70 1.56 4.46
C LYS A 140 -9.92 1.26 5.32
N ALA A 141 -10.29 -0.01 5.32
CA ALA A 141 -11.27 -0.58 6.21
C ALA A 141 -10.64 -1.76 6.95
N HIS A 142 -10.77 -1.80 8.27
CA HIS A 142 -10.33 -2.93 9.10
C HIS A 142 -11.47 -3.43 9.97
N ARG A 143 -11.58 -4.76 10.06
CA ARG A 143 -12.44 -5.43 11.01
C ARG A 143 -11.65 -5.75 12.26
N ASP A 144 -12.07 -5.21 13.38
CA ASP A 144 -11.67 -5.70 14.70
C ASP A 144 -12.53 -6.91 15.07
N TYR A 145 -11.92 -8.08 15.15
CA TYR A 145 -12.63 -9.33 15.44
C TYR A 145 -12.69 -9.65 16.94
N VAL A 146 -12.02 -8.87 17.80
CA VAL A 146 -12.13 -9.02 19.25
C VAL A 146 -13.24 -8.13 19.80
N TRP A 147 -13.33 -6.89 19.33
CA TRP A 147 -14.39 -5.95 19.74
C TRP A 147 -15.53 -5.83 18.73
N ASN A 148 -15.50 -6.63 17.67
CA ASN A 148 -16.55 -6.68 16.66
C ASN A 148 -16.85 -5.31 16.01
N ASN A 149 -15.83 -4.45 15.90
CA ASN A 149 -15.94 -3.09 15.36
C ASN A 149 -15.33 -2.98 13.97
N TRP A 150 -15.77 -2.01 13.19
CA TRP A 150 -15.19 -1.63 11.91
C TRP A 150 -14.46 -0.31 12.03
N TRP A 151 -13.27 -0.24 11.46
CA TRP A 151 -12.45 0.95 11.37
C TRP A 151 -12.44 1.39 9.92
N PHE A 152 -12.85 2.61 9.64
CA PHE A 152 -12.74 3.22 8.33
C PHE A 152 -11.82 4.41 8.44
N SER A 153 -10.75 4.47 7.64
CA SER A 153 -9.81 5.59 7.68
C SER A 153 -9.40 6.05 6.29
N GLY A 154 -9.29 7.38 6.14
CA GLY A 154 -8.59 8.03 5.05
C GLY A 154 -7.24 8.55 5.57
N SER A 155 -6.17 8.36 4.82
CA SER A 155 -4.83 8.79 5.23
C SER A 155 -4.03 9.43 4.12
N LEU A 156 -3.13 10.32 4.53
CA LEU A 156 -2.09 10.93 3.73
C LEU A 156 -0.75 10.44 4.26
N GLY A 157 0.09 9.91 3.38
CA GLY A 157 1.40 9.43 3.70
C GLY A 157 2.49 10.16 2.94
N ILE A 158 3.67 10.23 3.55
CA ILE A 158 4.89 10.71 2.91
C ILE A 158 5.96 9.62 2.95
N HIS A 159 6.75 9.51 1.89
CA HIS A 159 7.91 8.62 1.88
C HIS A 159 9.09 9.33 2.56
N LEU A 160 9.54 8.79 3.70
CA LEU A 160 10.61 9.43 4.49
C LEU A 160 11.96 9.45 3.75
N PHE A 161 12.23 8.42 2.95
CA PHE A 161 13.48 8.32 2.19
C PHE A 161 13.22 8.45 0.70
N LYS A 162 13.69 9.56 0.12
CA LYS A 162 13.68 9.79 -1.33
C LYS A 162 14.77 8.92 -1.97
N LYS A 163 14.43 8.12 -2.98
CA LYS A 163 15.45 7.50 -3.83
C LYS A 163 16.10 8.59 -4.69
N LYS A 164 17.44 8.67 -4.67
CA LYS A 164 18.19 9.54 -5.59
C LYS A 164 17.89 9.09 -7.03
N ALA A 165 17.62 10.04 -7.92
CA ALA A 165 17.51 9.75 -9.34
C ALA A 165 18.83 9.11 -9.83
N PRO A 166 18.79 8.09 -10.71
CA PRO A 166 20.00 7.55 -11.29
C PRO A 166 20.76 8.67 -12.02
N LYS A 167 22.07 8.78 -11.78
CA LYS A 167 22.92 9.68 -12.57
C LYS A 167 22.80 9.27 -14.03
N LEU A 168 22.46 10.21 -14.91
CA LEU A 168 22.56 10.03 -16.35
C LEU A 168 24.01 9.60 -16.66
N PRO A 169 24.23 8.62 -17.58
CA PRO A 169 25.58 8.33 -18.03
C PRO A 169 26.15 9.62 -18.63
N GLU A 170 27.30 10.05 -18.10
CA GLU A 170 28.08 11.14 -18.69
C GLU A 170 28.43 10.69 -20.12
N LEU A 171 27.94 11.45 -21.10
CA LEU A 171 28.19 11.26 -22.53
C LEU A 171 29.59 11.78 -22.89
#